data_AF-A0A090SJN6-F1
#
_entry.id   AF-A0A090SJN6-F1
#
_cell.length_a   1.000
_cell.length_b   1.000
_cell.length_c   1.000
_cell.angle_alpha   90.00
_cell.angle_beta   90.00
_cell.angle_gamma   90.00
#
_symmetry.space_group_name_H-M   'P 1'
#
loop_
_entity.id
_entity.type
_entity.pdbx_description
1 polymer ?
#
loop_
_entity_poly.entity_id
_entity_poly.type
_entity_poly.pdbx_seq_one_letter_code
_entity_poly.pdbx_strand_id
1 'polypeptide(L)' 'MSKQKHSASSGRWLKEHFDDKYANEARRKGYRSRAIFKIEEIQNKDKLLKPGMTVVDLGAAPGGWSQYAAKVVGDEGR' A
#
# COMPACT_ATOMS: atom_id res chain seq x y z
N MET A 1 -3.29 -37.11 13.40
CA MET A 1 -3.55 -35.85 12.66
C MET A 1 -2.57 -35.77 11.51
N SER A 2 -3.03 -35.88 10.26
CA SER A 2 -2.14 -35.78 9.09
C SER A 2 -1.63 -34.33 8.96
N LYS A 3 -0.31 -34.15 8.97
CA LYS A 3 0.30 -32.87 8.56
C LYS A 3 0.00 -32.69 7.07
N GLN A 4 -0.93 -31.80 6.72
CA GLN A 4 -1.11 -31.42 5.32
C GLN A 4 0.21 -30.83 4.80
N LYS A 5 0.84 -31.53 3.85
CA LYS A 5 2.03 -31.03 3.15
C LYS A 5 1.55 -30.01 2.13
N HIS A 6 1.92 -28.75 2.34
CA HIS A 6 1.76 -27.65 1.40
C HIS A 6 2.30 -28.06 0.01
N SER A 7 1.52 -27.84 -1.05
CA SER A 7 1.92 -28.13 -2.44
C SER A 7 3.14 -27.28 -2.83
N ALA A 8 3.94 -27.72 -3.81
CA ALA A 8 5.07 -26.94 -4.31
C ALA A 8 4.66 -25.53 -4.79
N SER A 9 3.45 -25.38 -5.34
CA SER A 9 2.87 -24.08 -5.71
C SER A 9 2.61 -23.16 -4.51
N SER A 10 2.17 -23.71 -3.38
CA SER A 10 1.99 -22.94 -2.15
C SER A 10 3.31 -22.51 -1.51
N GLY A 11 4.37 -23.32 -1.63
CA GLY A 11 5.72 -22.93 -1.21
C GLY A 11 6.30 -21.77 -2.03
N ARG A 12 6.10 -21.78 -3.35
CA ARG A 12 6.51 -20.68 -4.24
C ARG A 12 5.73 -19.40 -3.96
N TRP A 13 4.43 -19.50 -3.76
CA TRP A 13 3.58 -18.35 -3.39
C TRP A 13 4.00 -17.71 -2.06
N LEU A 14 4.28 -18.53 -1.03
CA LEU A 14 4.82 -18.04 0.25
C LEU A 14 6.14 -17.30 0.05
N LYS A 15 7.07 -17.88 -0.73
CA LYS A 15 8.36 -17.25 -1.03
C LYS A 15 8.19 -15.90 -1.73
N GLU A 16 7.36 -15.83 -2.77
CA GLU A 16 7.05 -14.57 -3.47
C GLU A 16 6.41 -13.53 -2.54
N HIS A 17 5.63 -13.96 -1.55
CA HIS A 17 5.03 -13.07 -0.56
C HIS A 17 6.06 -12.49 0.41
N PHE A 18 7.04 -13.29 0.86
CA PHE A 18 8.13 -12.82 1.72
C PHE A 18 9.14 -11.95 0.98
N ASP A 19 9.40 -12.25 -0.29
CA ASP A 19 10.35 -11.54 -1.15
C ASP A 19 9.74 -10.29 -1.83
N ASP A 20 8.54 -9.86 -1.43
CA ASP A 20 7.92 -8.65 -1.96
C ASP A 20 8.74 -7.40 -1.58
N LYS A 21 9.55 -6.94 -2.54
CA LYS A 21 10.41 -5.76 -2.40
C LYS A 21 9.67 -4.51 -1.92
N TYR A 22 8.43 -4.30 -2.35
CA TYR A 22 7.67 -3.10 -1.99
C TYR A 22 7.07 -3.25 -0.59
N ALA A 23 6.68 -4.45 -0.19
CA ALA A 23 6.25 -4.70 1.19
C ALA A 23 7.41 -4.46 2.17
N ASN A 24 8.61 -4.96 1.83
CA ASN A 24 9.80 -4.77 2.65
C ASN A 24 10.24 -3.30 2.69
N GLU A 25 10.23 -2.60 1.55
CA GLU A 25 10.55 -1.18 1.48
C GLU A 25 9.52 -0.31 2.24
N ALA A 26 8.22 -0.64 2.16
CA ALA A 26 7.18 0.07 2.92
C ALA A 26 7.41 -0.09 4.42
N ARG A 27 7.71 -1.30 4.90
CA ARG A 27 8.07 -1.55 6.30
C ARG A 27 9.30 -0.75 6.72
N ARG A 28 10.36 -0.76 5.90
CA ARG A 28 11.61 -0.02 6.15
C ARG A 28 11.37 1.49 6.27
N LYS A 29 10.45 2.04 5.46
CA LYS A 29 10.07 3.47 5.48
C LYS A 29 8.96 3.81 6.48
N GLY A 30 8.44 2.85 7.24
CA GLY A 30 7.35 3.08 8.19
C GLY A 30 5.99 3.39 7.55
N TYR A 31 5.78 2.98 6.31
CA TYR A 31 4.51 3.16 5.61
C TYR A 31 3.50 2.08 5.98
N ARG A 32 2.21 2.45 5.98
CA ARG A 32 1.12 1.54 6.37
C ARG A 32 0.97 0.34 5.42
N SER A 33 1.29 0.50 4.15
CA SER A 33 1.40 -0.60 3.18
C SER A 33 2.23 -0.23 1.97
N ARG A 34 2.59 -1.25 1.18
CA ARG A 34 3.20 -1.10 -0.15
C ARG A 34 2.34 -0.33 -1.16
N ALA A 35 1.05 -0.11 -0.88
CA ALA A 35 0.15 0.58 -1.80
C ALA A 35 0.51 2.07 -1.97
N ILE A 36 1.26 2.65 -1.02
CA ILE A 36 1.76 4.03 -1.10
C ILE A 36 2.57 4.31 -2.37
N PHE A 37 3.38 3.35 -2.81
CA PHE A 37 4.20 3.52 -4.02
C PHE A 37 3.33 3.63 -5.28
N LYS A 38 2.16 2.97 -5.31
CA LYS A 38 1.24 3.06 -6.44
C LYS A 38 0.58 4.43 -6.53
N ILE A 39 0.04 4.94 -5.42
CA ILE A 39 -0.60 6.25 -5.42
C ILE A 39 0.43 7.38 -5.62
N GLU A 40 1.65 7.22 -5.11
CA GLU A 40 2.74 8.14 -5.37
C GLU A 40 3.08 8.20 -6.87
N GLU A 41 3.20 7.05 -7.54
CA GLU A 41 3.44 7.00 -8.97
C GLU A 41 2.31 7.64 -9.79
N ILE A 42 1.05 7.29 -9.49
CA ILE A 42 -0.14 7.88 -10.12
C ILE A 42 -0.17 9.39 -9.90
N GLN A 43 0.05 9.84 -8.67
CA GLN A 43 0.06 11.27 -8.36
C GLN A 43 1.19 12.00 -9.10
N ASN A 44 2.36 11.38 -9.25
CA ASN A 44 3.48 11.97 -9.98
C ASN A 44 3.18 12.16 -11.47
N LYS A 45 2.42 11.23 -12.07
CA LYS A 45 2.02 11.26 -13.48
C LYS A 45 0.83 12.19 -13.72
N ASP A 46 -0.24 11.99 -12.98
CA ASP A 46 -1.57 12.52 -13.31
C ASP A 46 -2.00 13.71 -12.43
N LYS A 47 -1.29 13.96 -11.31
CA LYS A 47 -1.55 15.09 -10.40
C LYS A 47 -3.01 15.14 -9.90
N LEU A 48 -3.59 13.99 -9.58
CA LEU A 48 -5.00 13.82 -9.21
C LEU A 48 -5.37 14.54 -7.91
N LEU A 49 -4.53 14.44 -6.89
CA LEU A 49 -4.72 15.07 -5.57
C LEU A 49 -4.10 16.47 -5.56
N LYS A 50 -4.79 17.42 -4.92
CA LYS A 50 -4.33 18.80 -4.74
C LYS A 50 -4.57 19.25 -3.30
N PRO A 51 -3.80 20.24 -2.80
CA PRO A 51 -4.05 20.83 -1.49
C PRO A 51 -5.51 21.30 -1.34
N GLY A 52 -6.10 21.07 -0.17
CA GLY A 52 -7.48 21.47 0.16
C GLY A 52 -8.59 20.58 -0.42
N MET A 53 -8.27 19.49 -1.12
CA MET A 53 -9.29 18.56 -1.60
C MET A 53 -9.90 17.71 -0.48
N THR A 54 -11.16 17.34 -0.66
CA THR A 54 -11.83 16.32 0.15
C THR A 54 -11.63 14.94 -0.48
N VAL A 55 -11.20 13.96 0.31
CA VAL A 55 -10.91 12.59 -0.15
C VAL A 55 -11.76 11.60 0.63
N VAL A 56 -12.49 10.75 -0.09
CA VAL A 56 -13.24 9.63 0.49
C VAL A 56 -12.53 8.33 0.15
N ASP A 57 -12.05 7.61 1.16
CA ASP A 57 -11.41 6.29 1.01
C ASP A 57 -12.40 5.17 1.37
N LEU A 58 -12.89 4.47 0.35
CA LEU A 58 -13.84 3.36 0.49
C LEU A 58 -13.11 2.03 0.68
N GLY A 59 -12.65 1.78 1.91
CA GLY A 59 -11.98 0.52 2.28
C GLY A 59 -10.51 0.69 2.68
N ALA A 60 -10.23 1.66 3.54
CA ALA A 60 -8.90 1.97 4.05
C ALA A 60 -8.34 0.87 4.99
N ALA A 61 -7.95 -0.28 4.44
CA ALA A 61 -7.22 -1.31 5.19
C ALA A 61 -6.00 -1.77 4.38
N PRO A 62 -4.75 -1.55 4.85
CA PRO A 62 -4.33 -0.84 6.07
C PRO A 62 -4.18 0.70 5.89
N GLY A 63 -4.71 1.28 4.81
CA GLY A 63 -4.77 2.75 4.64
C GLY A 63 -3.50 3.41 4.09
N GLY A 64 -2.72 2.72 3.24
CA GLY A 64 -1.54 3.30 2.59
C GLY A 64 -1.86 4.42 1.59
N TRP A 65 -3.02 4.35 0.93
CA TRP A 65 -3.50 5.41 0.04
C TRP A 65 -3.95 6.64 0.83
N SER A 66 -4.78 6.45 1.86
CA SER A 66 -5.20 7.53 2.75
C SER A 66 -4.02 8.19 3.48
N GLN A 67 -3.00 7.43 3.88
CA GLN A 67 -1.76 8.01 4.44
C GLN A 67 -1.09 9.00 3.45
N TYR A 68 -0.98 8.62 2.18
CA TYR A 68 -0.41 9.48 1.15
C TYR A 68 -1.33 10.66 0.84
N ALA A 69 -2.63 10.41 0.72
CA ALA A 69 -3.61 11.43 0.36
C ALA A 69 -3.66 12.54 1.41
N ALA A 70 -3.73 12.20 2.70
CA ALA A 70 -3.69 13.16 3.81
C ALA A 70 -2.46 14.09 3.73
N LYS A 71 -1.29 13.53 3.39
CA LYS A 71 -0.05 14.32 3.23
C LYS A 71 -0.15 15.32 2.06
N VAL A 72 -0.80 14.95 0.95
CA VAL A 72 -0.87 15.78 -0.25
C VAL A 72 -1.95 16.86 -0.15
N VAL A 73 -3.12 16.51 0.42
CA VAL A 73 -4.21 17.49 0.58
C VAL A 73 -3.93 18.50 1.69
N GLY A 74 -3.09 18.14 2.66
CA GLY A 74 -2.66 19.03 3.74
C GLY A 74 -3.78 19.34 4.74
N ASP A 75 -3.51 20.27 5.65
CA ASP A 75 -4.38 20.56 6.80
C ASP A 75 -5.72 21.20 6.43
N GLU A 76 -5.80 21.85 5.25
CA GLU A 76 -7.05 22.40 4.69
C GLU A 76 -7.88 21.34 3.96
N GLY A 77 -7.31 20.16 3.72
CA GLY A 77 -8.01 19.01 3.13
C GLY A 77 -8.92 18.31 4.14
N ARG A 78 -9.83 17.48 3.62
CA ARG A 78 -10.79 16.71 4.43
C ARG A 78 -10.83 15.25 4.05
#